data_AF-A0A1G6S9P4-F1
#
_entry.id   AF-A0A1G6S9P4-F1
#
_cell.length_a   1.000
_cell.length_b   1.000
_cell.length_c   1.000
_cell.angle_alpha   90.00
_cell.angle_beta   90.00
_cell.angle_gamma   90.00
#
_symmetry.space_group_name_H-M   'P 1'
#
loop_
_entity.id
_entity.type
_entity.pdbx_description
1 polymer ?
#
loop_
_entity_poly.entity_id
_entity_poly.type
_entity_poly.pdbx_seq_one_letter_code
_entity_poly.pdbx_strand_id
1 'polypeptide(L)'
;MDRNQIINSIGDEIERAIDAHFRNNDGINLEKIIHEGAVCLAVNHIILQEKLPPGYFKADLLEPIREGIMIKLHELFPDHFTESHHSMIDIVYSNILNSPVPKSYIENHYNQLFSDRNSQNFNDDEDLFF
;
A
#
# COMPACT_ATOMS: atom_id res chain seq x y z
N MET A 1 -0.63 -16.53 -14.15
CA MET A 1 -1.30 -15.37 -13.54
C MET A 1 -1.59 -14.41 -14.66
N ASP A 2 -2.87 -14.13 -14.91
CA ASP A 2 -3.32 -13.18 -15.94
C ASP A 2 -3.18 -11.74 -15.41
N ARG A 3 -2.96 -10.75 -16.28
CA ARG A 3 -2.79 -9.32 -15.95
C ARG A 3 -3.91 -8.83 -15.03
N ASN A 4 -5.16 -9.19 -15.34
CA ASN A 4 -6.33 -8.82 -14.55
C ASN A 4 -6.32 -9.42 -13.13
N GLN A 5 -5.73 -10.61 -12.95
CA GLN A 5 -5.58 -11.20 -11.62
C GLN A 5 -4.56 -10.44 -10.78
N ILE A 6 -3.49 -9.91 -11.41
CA ILE A 6 -2.49 -9.06 -10.74
C ILE A 6 -3.17 -7.77 -10.27
N ILE A 7 -3.85 -7.09 -11.20
CA ILE A 7 -4.55 -5.83 -10.96
C ILE A 7 -5.51 -5.97 -9.78
N ASN A 8 -6.39 -6.99 -9.81
CA ASN A 8 -7.36 -7.21 -8.73
C ASN A 8 -6.67 -7.53 -7.39
N SER A 9 -5.68 -8.42 -7.39
CA SER A 9 -4.98 -8.80 -6.16
C SER A 9 -4.25 -7.62 -5.51
N ILE A 10 -3.68 -6.72 -6.31
CA ILE A 10 -3.02 -5.52 -5.81
C ILE A 10 -4.05 -4.47 -5.36
N GLY A 11 -5.17 -4.36 -6.07
CA GLY A 11 -6.33 -3.60 -5.63
C GLY A 11 -6.79 -4.00 -4.22
N ASP A 12 -6.92 -5.30 -3.96
CA ASP A 12 -7.32 -5.79 -2.63
C ASP A 12 -6.23 -5.55 -1.54
N GLU A 13 -4.96 -5.45 -1.92
CA GLU A 13 -3.88 -5.10 -1.01
C GLU A 13 -3.95 -3.63 -0.59
N ILE A 14 -4.10 -2.71 -1.56
CA ILE A 14 -4.17 -1.28 -1.27
C ILE A 14 -5.43 -0.91 -0.50
N GLU A 15 -6.58 -1.54 -0.81
CA GLU A 15 -7.82 -1.37 -0.05
C GLU A 15 -7.65 -1.75 1.42
N ARG A 16 -6.98 -2.88 1.72
CA ARG A 16 -6.68 -3.30 3.10
C ARG A 16 -5.76 -2.32 3.83
N ALA A 17 -4.77 -1.77 3.16
CA ALA A 17 -3.84 -0.79 3.75
C ALA A 17 -4.55 0.53 4.07
N ILE A 18 -5.42 0.98 3.15
CA ILE A 18 -6.26 2.18 3.32
C ILE A 18 -7.23 2.01 4.49
N ASP A 19 -7.96 0.90 4.53
CA ASP A 19 -8.89 0.57 5.61
C ASP A 19 -8.25 0.64 7.01
N ALA A 20 -6.97 0.23 7.12
CA ALA A 20 -6.23 0.28 8.37
C ALA A 20 -6.04 1.73 8.88
N HIS A 21 -5.89 2.70 7.98
CA HIS A 21 -5.82 4.13 8.34
C HIS A 21 -7.16 4.72 8.72
N PHE A 22 -8.22 4.42 7.95
CA PHE A 22 -9.54 5.02 8.16
C PHE A 22 -10.20 4.58 9.46
N ARG A 23 -9.87 3.39 9.97
CA ARG A 23 -10.32 2.92 11.28
C ARG A 23 -9.74 3.73 12.44
N ASN A 24 -8.66 4.48 12.22
CA ASN A 24 -8.04 5.36 13.22
C ASN A 24 -8.67 6.77 13.28
N ASN A 25 -9.84 6.97 12.67
CA ASN A 25 -10.68 8.19 12.78
C ASN A 25 -10.12 9.49 12.14
N ASP A 26 -9.17 9.40 11.21
CA ASP A 26 -8.50 10.57 10.61
C ASP A 26 -9.24 11.25 9.44
N GLY A 27 -10.40 10.73 9.02
CA GLY A 27 -11.04 11.19 7.77
C GLY A 27 -10.17 10.92 6.53
N ILE A 28 -10.56 11.46 5.37
CA ILE A 28 -9.80 11.25 4.12
C ILE A 28 -8.55 12.13 4.14
N ASN A 29 -7.40 11.52 4.38
CA ASN A 29 -6.08 12.16 4.25
C ASN A 29 -5.39 11.67 2.97
N LEU A 30 -5.43 12.47 1.91
CA LEU A 30 -4.85 12.14 0.61
C LEU A 30 -3.33 11.92 0.64
N GLU A 31 -2.60 12.61 1.52
CA GLU A 31 -1.15 12.39 1.64
C GLU A 31 -0.86 10.98 2.16
N LYS A 32 -1.63 10.50 3.14
CA LYS A 32 -1.54 9.12 3.62
C LYS A 32 -1.90 8.12 2.51
N ILE A 33 -2.98 8.39 1.77
CA ILE A 33 -3.41 7.53 0.65
C ILE A 33 -2.32 7.42 -0.44
N ILE A 34 -1.71 8.55 -0.81
CA ILE A 34 -0.58 8.59 -1.76
C ILE A 34 0.60 7.79 -1.22
N HIS A 35 0.89 7.95 0.08
CA HIS A 35 1.97 7.24 0.73
C HIS A 35 1.73 5.72 0.73
N GLU A 36 0.52 5.27 1.02
CA GLU A 36 0.14 3.85 0.93
C GLU A 36 0.30 3.27 -0.48
N GLY A 37 -0.16 4.00 -1.50
CA GLY A 37 0.03 3.60 -2.89
C GLY A 37 1.52 3.44 -3.23
N ALA A 38 2.37 4.37 -2.75
CA ALA A 38 3.80 4.31 -2.97
C ALA A 38 4.50 3.17 -2.23
N VAL A 39 4.12 2.89 -0.97
CA VAL A 39 4.67 1.78 -0.19
C VAL A 39 4.25 0.44 -0.79
N CYS A 40 2.99 0.29 -1.22
CA CYS A 40 2.49 -0.92 -1.89
C CYS A 40 3.26 -1.19 -3.20
N LEU A 41 3.53 -0.15 -3.99
CA LEU A 41 4.35 -0.28 -5.20
C LEU A 41 5.81 -0.64 -4.86
N ALA A 42 6.40 -0.03 -3.84
CA ALA A 42 7.78 -0.27 -3.43
C ALA A 42 8.00 -1.69 -2.89
N VAL A 43 7.08 -2.22 -2.07
CA VAL A 43 7.20 -3.59 -1.53
C VAL A 43 7.11 -4.62 -2.65
N ASN A 44 6.17 -4.44 -3.58
CA ASN A 44 6.00 -5.32 -4.72
C ASN A 44 7.21 -5.25 -5.67
N HIS A 45 7.80 -4.06 -5.85
CA HIS A 45 9.06 -3.91 -6.56
C HIS A 45 10.16 -4.76 -5.94
N ILE A 46 10.39 -4.66 -4.62
CA ILE A 46 11.45 -5.41 -3.94
C ILE A 46 11.20 -6.91 -4.03
N ILE A 47 9.97 -7.37 -3.82
CA ILE A 47 9.60 -8.80 -3.94
C ILE A 47 9.88 -9.32 -5.36
N LEU A 48 9.52 -8.54 -6.39
CA LEU A 48 9.81 -8.91 -7.77
C LEU A 48 11.31 -8.98 -8.05
N GLN A 49 12.10 -8.05 -7.51
CA GLN A 49 13.57 -8.09 -7.64
C GLN A 49 14.18 -9.34 -7.00
N GLU A 50 13.65 -9.80 -5.87
CA GLU A 50 14.17 -10.98 -5.18
C GLU A 50 13.76 -12.30 -5.87
N LYS A 51 12.57 -12.33 -6.46
CA LYS A 51 12.04 -13.54 -7.11
C LYS A 51 12.50 -13.72 -8.56
N LEU A 52 12.90 -12.64 -9.23
CA LEU A 52 13.31 -12.69 -10.64
C LEU A 52 14.83 -12.78 -10.78
N PRO A 53 15.34 -13.56 -11.76
CA PRO A 53 16.76 -13.57 -12.06
C PRO A 53 17.26 -12.17 -12.48
N PRO A 54 18.50 -11.79 -12.17
CA PRO A 54 19.09 -10.56 -12.65
C PRO A 54 18.98 -10.44 -14.18
N GLY A 55 18.40 -9.34 -14.67
CA GLY A 55 18.24 -9.09 -16.11
C GLY A 55 16.88 -9.47 -16.71
N TYR A 56 15.96 -10.06 -15.95
CA TYR A 56 14.55 -10.19 -16.39
C TYR A 56 13.86 -8.82 -16.40
N PHE A 57 13.05 -8.56 -17.42
CA PHE A 57 12.35 -7.28 -17.62
C PHE A 57 11.36 -7.01 -16.48
N LYS A 58 11.76 -6.12 -15.57
CA LYS A 58 10.96 -5.68 -14.41
C LYS A 58 9.74 -4.84 -14.82
N ALA A 59 9.78 -4.19 -15.98
CA ALA A 59 8.78 -3.22 -16.41
C ALA A 59 7.40 -3.87 -16.66
N ASP A 60 7.38 -5.03 -17.33
CA ASP A 60 6.13 -5.69 -17.76
C ASP A 60 5.29 -6.22 -16.58
N LEU A 61 5.91 -6.41 -15.41
CA LEU A 61 5.23 -6.86 -14.19
C LEU A 61 4.88 -5.71 -13.25
N LEU A 62 5.68 -4.64 -13.24
CA LEU A 62 5.42 -3.45 -12.45
C LEU A 62 4.28 -2.60 -13.00
N GLU A 63 4.08 -2.57 -14.32
CA GLU A 63 3.00 -1.80 -14.93
C GLU A 63 1.60 -2.29 -14.48
N PRO A 64 1.26 -3.60 -14.52
CA PRO A 64 -0.01 -4.10 -13.97
C PRO A 64 -0.19 -3.83 -12.46
N ILE A 65 0.90 -3.84 -11.68
CA ILE A 65 0.85 -3.53 -10.25
C ILE A 65 0.49 -2.06 -10.06
N ARG A 66 1.20 -1.16 -10.75
CA ARG A 66 0.94 0.28 -10.70
C ARG A 66 -0.49 0.59 -11.11
N GLU A 67 -0.96 -0.01 -12.19
CA GLU A 67 -2.34 0.15 -12.65
C GLU A 67 -3.38 -0.35 -11.64
N GLY A 68 -3.17 -1.51 -11.02
CA GLY A 68 -4.06 -2.02 -9.96
C GLY A 68 -4.20 -1.06 -8.78
N ILE A 69 -3.10 -0.42 -8.37
CA ILE A 69 -3.11 0.62 -7.35
C ILE A 69 -3.96 1.81 -7.82
N MET A 70 -3.70 2.34 -9.03
CA MET A 70 -4.40 3.54 -9.51
C MET A 70 -5.90 3.31 -9.71
N ILE A 71 -6.29 2.17 -10.29
CA ILE A 71 -7.70 1.81 -10.48
C ILE A 71 -8.41 1.79 -9.12
N LYS A 72 -7.85 1.07 -8.15
CA LYS A 72 -8.49 0.93 -6.84
C LYS A 72 -8.56 2.27 -6.10
N LEU A 73 -7.52 3.09 -6.15
CA LEU A 73 -7.53 4.42 -5.53
C LEU A 73 -8.59 5.34 -6.13
N HIS A 74 -8.77 5.28 -7.45
CA HIS A 74 -9.81 6.03 -8.14
C HIS A 74 -11.23 5.51 -7.80
N GLU A 75 -11.40 4.19 -7.65
CA GLU A 75 -12.66 3.58 -7.21
C GLU A 75 -13.03 3.98 -5.78
N LEU A 76 -12.07 3.99 -4.86
CA LEU A 76 -12.30 4.33 -3.45
C LEU A 76 -12.51 5.83 -3.22
N PHE A 77 -11.86 6.69 -4.03
CA PHE A 77 -11.87 8.14 -3.84
C PHE A 77 -12.14 8.90 -5.15
N PRO A 78 -13.27 8.67 -5.83
CA PRO A 78 -13.51 9.19 -7.19
C PRO A 78 -13.52 10.73 -7.27
N ASP A 79 -14.00 11.40 -6.22
CA ASP A 79 -14.09 12.86 -6.20
C ASP A 79 -12.80 13.56 -5.74
N HIS A 80 -11.84 12.81 -5.20
CA HIS A 80 -10.65 13.35 -4.54
C HIS A 80 -9.33 12.92 -5.22
N PHE A 81 -9.33 11.77 -5.88
CA PHE A 81 -8.14 11.20 -6.48
C PHE A 81 -8.07 11.53 -7.98
N THR A 82 -6.92 12.05 -8.40
CA THR A 82 -6.73 12.69 -9.71
C THR A 82 -5.38 12.29 -10.29
N GLU A 83 -5.16 12.59 -11.57
CA GLU A 83 -3.90 12.28 -12.26
C GLU A 83 -2.66 12.93 -11.59
N SER A 84 -2.81 14.09 -10.95
CA SER A 84 -1.70 14.70 -10.20
C SER A 84 -1.27 13.81 -9.03
N HIS A 85 -2.22 13.12 -8.39
CA HIS A 85 -1.93 12.19 -7.30
C HIS A 85 -1.21 10.92 -7.80
N HIS A 86 -1.48 10.46 -9.03
CA HIS A 86 -0.69 9.38 -9.66
C HIS A 86 0.79 9.75 -9.72
N SER A 87 1.08 10.96 -10.20
CA SER A 87 2.46 11.46 -10.29
C SER A 87 3.11 11.59 -8.91
N MET A 88 2.35 11.98 -7.88
CA MET A 88 2.86 12.05 -6.50
C MET A 88 3.21 10.66 -5.96
N ILE A 89 2.42 9.63 -6.26
CA ILE A 89 2.75 8.24 -5.89
C ILE A 89 4.10 7.85 -6.50
N ASP A 90 4.33 8.11 -7.78
CA ASP A 90 5.60 7.75 -8.44
C ASP A 90 6.82 8.46 -7.82
N ILE A 91 6.65 9.73 -7.42
CA ILE A 91 7.69 10.51 -6.75
C ILE A 91 8.01 9.90 -5.39
N VAL A 92 6.98 9.64 -4.56
CA VAL A 92 7.16 9.06 -3.22
C VAL A 92 7.75 7.64 -3.33
N TYR A 93 7.26 6.82 -4.25
CA TYR A 93 7.79 5.50 -4.56
C TYR A 93 9.28 5.56 -4.93
N SER A 94 9.66 6.49 -5.80
CA SER A 94 11.06 6.69 -6.19
C SER A 94 11.92 7.10 -5.00
N ASN A 95 11.40 7.95 -4.11
CA ASN A 95 12.11 8.35 -2.90
C ASN A 95 12.31 7.18 -1.93
N ILE A 96 11.31 6.30 -1.77
CA ILE A 96 11.41 5.10 -0.93
C ILE A 96 12.53 4.19 -1.46
N LEU A 97 12.53 3.89 -2.76
CA LEU A 97 13.54 3.00 -3.34
C LEU A 97 14.96 3.56 -3.34
N ASN A 98 15.10 4.89 -3.43
CA ASN A 98 16.39 5.57 -3.35
C ASN A 98 16.87 5.82 -1.91
N SER A 99 16.08 5.46 -0.90
CA SER A 99 16.50 5.46 0.50
C SER A 99 17.70 4.52 0.70
N PRO A 100 18.63 4.80 1.64
CA PRO A 100 19.71 3.87 1.97
C PRO A 100 19.23 2.52 2.51
N VAL A 101 18.03 2.47 3.08
CA VAL A 101 17.46 1.28 3.76
C VAL A 101 15.97 1.08 3.40
N PRO A 102 15.64 0.83 2.12
CA PRO A 102 14.25 0.79 1.65
C PRO A 102 13.43 -0.34 2.29
N LYS A 103 14.07 -1.50 2.54
CA LYS A 103 13.42 -2.66 3.18
C LYS A 103 12.97 -2.33 4.61
N SER A 104 13.89 -1.83 5.43
CA SER A 104 13.59 -1.49 6.83
C SER A 104 12.54 -0.37 6.94
N TYR A 105 12.54 0.57 6.00
CA TYR A 105 11.48 1.58 5.92
C TYR A 105 10.09 0.95 5.72
N ILE A 106 9.96 0.07 4.73
CA ILE A 106 8.71 -0.62 4.39
C ILE A 106 8.27 -1.56 5.53
N GLU A 107 9.20 -2.31 6.13
CA GLU A 107 8.90 -3.18 7.27
C GLU A 107 8.36 -2.38 8.45
N ASN A 108 8.98 -1.24 8.78
CA ASN A 108 8.50 -0.36 9.85
C ASN A 108 7.10 0.19 9.56
N HIS A 109 6.83 0.59 8.32
CA HIS A 109 5.52 1.07 7.88
C HIS A 109 4.41 0.03 8.10
N TYR A 110 4.62 -1.19 7.60
CA TYR A 110 3.66 -2.27 7.76
C TYR A 110 3.50 -2.73 9.21
N ASN A 111 4.60 -2.73 9.98
CA ASN A 111 4.53 -2.98 11.41
C ASN A 111 3.65 -1.93 12.09
N GLN A 112 3.78 -0.64 11.79
CA GLN A 112 2.92 0.39 12.38
C GLN A 112 1.45 0.17 12.01
N LEU A 113 1.16 0.00 10.71
CA LEU A 113 -0.20 -0.23 10.20
C LEU A 113 -0.93 -1.39 10.86
N PHE A 114 -0.24 -2.50 11.13
CA PHE A 114 -0.87 -3.73 11.60
C PHE A 114 -0.55 -4.08 13.07
N SER A 115 0.38 -3.39 13.73
CA SER A 115 0.59 -3.54 15.19
C SER A 115 -0.52 -2.87 15.97
N ASP A 116 -1.03 -1.72 15.49
CA ASP A 116 -2.19 -1.05 16.11
C ASP A 116 -3.46 -1.93 16.07
N ARG A 117 -3.51 -2.87 15.12
CA ARG A 117 -4.60 -3.85 14.99
C ARG A 117 -4.63 -4.90 16.10
N ASN A 118 -3.48 -5.21 16.73
CA ASN A 118 -3.41 -6.13 17.88
C ASN A 118 -3.61 -5.41 19.23
N SER A 119 -3.37 -4.10 19.27
CA SER A 119 -3.51 -3.29 20.49
C SER A 119 -4.96 -2.87 20.77
N GLN A 120 -5.82 -2.86 19.75
CA GLN A 120 -7.24 -2.49 19.89
C GLN A 120 -8.20 -3.67 20.16
N ASN A 121 -7.71 -4.91 20.30
CA ASN A 121 -8.53 -6.09 20.64
C ASN A 121 -8.42 -6.52 22.12
N PHE A 122 -7.94 -5.64 23.02
CA PHE A 122 -7.78 -5.94 24.44
C PHE A 122 -8.42 -4.88 25.37
N ASN A 123 -9.55 -4.28 24.99
CA ASN A 123 -10.19 -3.27 25.85
C ASN A 123 -11.74 -3.25 25.76
N ASP A 124 -12.42 -4.39 25.61
CA ASP A 124 -13.89 -4.44 25.78
C ASP A 124 -14.42 -5.76 26.41
N ASP A 125 -13.59 -6.51 27.17
CA ASP A 125 -14.06 -7.67 27.97
C ASP A 125 -13.57 -7.60 29.44
N GLU A 126 -13.40 -6.39 29.98
CA GLU A 126 -13.43 -6.17 31.43
C GLU A 126 -14.76 -5.53 31.81
N ASP A 127 -15.81 -6.35 31.93
CA ASP A 127 -16.88 -6.18 32.92
C ASP A 127 -17.99 -7.21 32.66
N LEU A 128 -17.80 -8.45 33.11
CA LEU A 128 -18.90 -9.39 33.41
C LEU A 128 -18.42 -10.50 34.35
N PHE A 129 -18.03 -10.10 35.57
CA PHE A 129 -18.06 -10.96 36.74
C PHE A 129 -18.59 -10.15 37.92
N PHE A 130 -19.88 -10.33 38.24
CA PHE A 130 -20.44 -10.55 39.58
C PHE A 130 -21.91 -10.96 39.45
#